data_AF-Q7YXH3-F1
#
_entry.id   AF-Q7YXH3-F1
#
_cell.length_a   1.000
_cell.length_b   1.000
_cell.length_c   1.000
_cell.angle_alpha   90.00
_cell.angle_beta   90.00
_cell.angle_gamma   90.00
#
_symmetry.space_group_name_H-M   'P 1'
#
loop_
_entity.id
_entity.type
_entity.pdbx_description
1 polymer ?
#
loop_
_entity_poly.entity_id
_entity_poly.type
_entity_poly.pdbx_seq_one_letter_code
_entity_poly.pdbx_strand_id
1 'polypeptide(L)'
;MTVSYALSVSSARYSAFLKLLQKWKGSVLKAVWAELLVWIGLYTAIALIINLSFSPETKTAISIEAARLDDQLGILDIKFMLGFFVTIVVDRWKTILQNIGFIETVALSVSTIIRGSDDNVRLARRSIIRYLVLSQAMVYRDISMRVRRRFPTMKSLMEAGFIFENELHELEQTETGYNKYWVPINWCNSIVWRMQEQKYIEAPVSTNNVLNNIRDFRTQLENLCKFDWVPIPISYPQIVFLAVRIHFFFTLFTRQYIPMETEEYLWYRHIPLIPATSFFLYLGWMKVAEALLNPFGEDDDDFEGNWVIDKNIKTGMQIVDESHAECPILNIDQFSDPKFGPMYPSVLAEHPHILQGSAADVVIPDSDKSKMVHVDSKTSVASGASGSNDQRRESSIRRRFRRLSTRLKLGRSISHPKGQTVKSPGGESTQSAFSNLEFVTEENEDPRADMRIDMEEEKPNKK
;
A
#
# COMPACT_ATOMS: atom_id res chain seq x y z
N MET A 1 -16.56 -4.73 -1.42
CA MET A 1 -15.19 -5.10 -1.84
C MET A 1 -14.57 -3.94 -2.59
N THR A 2 -13.44 -3.44 -2.07
CA THR A 2 -12.47 -2.53 -2.70
C THR A 2 -12.21 -2.94 -4.16
N VAL A 3 -12.07 -1.98 -5.08
CA VAL A 3 -12.04 -2.29 -6.52
C VAL A 3 -10.67 -2.81 -6.94
N SER A 4 -10.55 -4.14 -7.09
CA SER A 4 -9.32 -4.74 -7.62
C SER A 4 -9.22 -4.60 -9.15
N TYR A 5 -8.11 -4.06 -9.63
CA TYR A 5 -7.79 -3.94 -11.06
C TYR A 5 -6.36 -4.38 -11.41
N ALA A 6 -5.60 -4.95 -10.46
CA ALA A 6 -4.21 -5.36 -10.66
C ALA A 6 -4.02 -6.30 -11.86
N LEU A 7 -4.94 -7.27 -12.05
CA LEU A 7 -4.91 -8.18 -13.20
C LEU A 7 -5.06 -7.43 -14.53
N SER A 8 -5.89 -6.39 -14.59
CA SER A 8 -6.15 -5.61 -15.80
C SER A 8 -4.93 -4.78 -16.25
N VAL A 9 -3.99 -4.51 -15.34
CA VAL A 9 -2.75 -3.73 -15.57
C VAL A 9 -1.48 -4.57 -15.42
N SER A 10 -1.61 -5.90 -15.41
CA SER A 10 -0.47 -6.83 -15.25
C SER A 10 0.60 -6.66 -16.33
N SER A 11 0.20 -6.28 -17.55
CA SER A 11 1.11 -5.88 -18.62
C SER A 11 0.90 -4.42 -19.03
N ALA A 12 2.00 -3.74 -19.36
CA ALA A 12 2.01 -2.42 -19.97
C ALA A 12 1.54 -2.45 -21.44
N ARG A 13 0.26 -2.79 -21.67
CA ARG A 13 -0.40 -2.72 -22.98
C ARG A 13 -1.11 -1.39 -23.13
N TYR A 14 -1.07 -0.79 -24.33
CA TYR A 14 -1.81 0.45 -24.62
C TYR A 14 -3.31 0.35 -24.27
N SER A 15 -3.92 -0.82 -24.49
CA SER A 15 -5.33 -1.07 -24.17
C SER A 15 -5.62 -1.16 -22.67
N ALA A 16 -4.62 -1.42 -21.81
CA ALA A 16 -4.83 -1.59 -20.38
C ALA A 16 -5.40 -0.31 -19.75
N PHE A 17 -4.86 0.85 -20.14
CA PHE A 17 -5.36 2.15 -19.70
C PHE A 17 -6.81 2.42 -20.16
N LEU A 18 -7.13 2.11 -21.42
CA LEU A 18 -8.50 2.25 -21.94
C LEU A 18 -9.50 1.36 -21.18
N LYS A 19 -9.08 0.13 -20.82
CA LYS A 19 -9.91 -0.78 -19.99
C LYS A 19 -10.15 -0.22 -18.59
N LEU A 20 -9.19 0.51 -18.00
CA LEU A 20 -9.39 1.17 -16.71
C LEU A 20 -10.41 2.30 -16.81
N LEU A 21 -10.33 3.14 -17.86
CA LEU A 21 -11.27 4.25 -18.06
C LEU A 21 -12.72 3.78 -18.23
N GLN A 22 -12.95 2.56 -18.71
CA GLN A 22 -14.29 1.97 -18.86
C GLN A 22 -14.89 1.43 -17.55
N LYS A 23 -14.11 1.30 -16.46
CA LYS A 23 -14.65 0.85 -15.18
C LYS A 23 -15.48 1.98 -14.55
N TRP A 24 -16.68 1.64 -14.06
CA TRP A 24 -17.58 2.60 -13.39
C TRP A 24 -17.41 2.64 -11.86
N LYS A 25 -17.33 1.46 -11.23
CA LYS A 25 -17.18 1.34 -9.78
C LYS A 25 -15.81 1.87 -9.32
N GLY A 26 -15.77 2.72 -8.30
CA GLY A 26 -14.53 3.37 -7.82
C GLY A 26 -13.90 4.34 -8.83
N SER A 27 -14.61 4.69 -9.91
CA SER A 27 -14.04 5.51 -10.97
C SER A 27 -14.11 7.00 -10.67
N VAL A 28 -13.15 7.75 -11.23
CA VAL A 28 -13.15 9.22 -11.19
C VAL A 28 -14.41 9.80 -11.86
N LEU A 29 -14.92 9.14 -12.91
CA LEU A 29 -16.14 9.56 -13.58
C LEU A 29 -17.36 9.45 -12.65
N LYS A 30 -17.50 8.36 -11.89
CA LYS A 30 -18.55 8.21 -10.88
C LYS A 30 -18.47 9.29 -9.81
N ALA A 31 -17.28 9.76 -9.45
CA ALA A 31 -17.08 10.81 -8.45
C ALA A 31 -17.39 12.22 -8.96
N VAL A 32 -17.24 12.48 -10.26
CA VAL A 32 -17.25 13.84 -10.85
C VAL A 32 -18.49 14.14 -11.71
N TRP A 33 -19.18 13.12 -12.25
CA TRP A 33 -20.19 13.31 -13.31
C TRP A 33 -21.26 14.35 -12.96
N ALA A 34 -21.76 14.38 -11.72
CA ALA A 34 -22.82 15.30 -11.30
C ALA A 34 -22.31 16.75 -11.26
N GLU A 35 -21.15 17.00 -10.62
CA GLU A 35 -20.53 18.32 -10.57
C GLU A 35 -20.12 18.81 -11.96
N LEU A 36 -19.62 17.90 -12.82
CA LEU A 36 -19.27 18.20 -14.21
C LEU A 36 -20.50 18.58 -15.03
N LEU A 37 -21.61 17.87 -14.90
CA LEU A 37 -22.85 18.16 -15.63
C LEU A 37 -23.41 19.53 -15.21
N VAL A 38 -23.43 19.82 -13.90
CA VAL A 38 -23.82 21.14 -13.39
C VAL A 38 -22.91 22.24 -13.93
N TRP A 39 -21.58 22.03 -13.91
CA TRP A 39 -20.62 23.00 -14.41
C TRP A 39 -20.78 23.26 -15.92
N ILE A 40 -20.96 22.21 -16.73
CA ILE A 40 -21.25 22.34 -18.18
C ILE A 40 -22.57 23.08 -18.40
N GLY A 41 -23.62 22.77 -17.63
CA GLY A 41 -24.92 23.45 -17.72
C GLY A 41 -24.84 24.94 -17.37
N LEU A 42 -24.07 25.31 -16.33
CA LEU A 42 -23.84 26.71 -15.98
C LEU A 42 -23.00 27.43 -17.05
N TYR A 43 -21.96 26.77 -17.56
CA TYR A 43 -21.13 27.33 -18.62
C TYR A 43 -21.96 27.60 -19.88
N THR A 44 -22.79 26.63 -20.30
CA THR A 44 -23.63 26.77 -21.50
C THR A 44 -24.69 27.84 -21.31
N ALA A 45 -25.30 27.95 -20.12
CA ALA A 45 -26.23 29.02 -19.78
C ALA A 45 -25.58 30.40 -19.90
N ILE A 46 -24.39 30.60 -19.32
CA ILE A 46 -23.63 31.85 -19.43
C ILE A 46 -23.29 32.14 -20.90
N ALA A 47 -22.83 31.14 -21.66
CA ALA A 47 -22.53 31.29 -23.07
C ALA A 47 -23.76 31.73 -23.88
N LEU A 48 -24.94 31.15 -23.61
CA LEU A 48 -26.19 31.54 -24.27
C LEU A 48 -26.59 32.97 -23.91
N ILE A 49 -26.50 33.36 -22.64
CA ILE A 49 -26.78 34.73 -22.19
C ILE A 49 -25.83 35.73 -22.88
N ILE A 50 -24.52 35.44 -22.90
CA ILE A 50 -23.53 36.29 -23.59
C ILE A 50 -23.90 36.46 -25.08
N ASN A 51 -24.25 35.36 -25.73
CA ASN A 51 -24.48 35.34 -27.17
C ASN A 51 -25.81 35.97 -27.60
N LEU A 52 -26.88 35.75 -26.84
CA LEU A 52 -28.24 36.20 -27.15
C LEU A 52 -28.54 37.62 -26.65
N SER A 53 -27.98 38.05 -25.51
CA SER A 53 -28.41 39.28 -24.83
C SER A 53 -27.49 40.49 -25.07
N PHE A 54 -26.21 40.28 -25.40
CA PHE A 54 -25.22 41.37 -25.47
C PHE A 54 -24.87 41.80 -26.90
N SER A 55 -24.67 43.11 -27.07
CA SER A 55 -24.16 43.73 -28.30
C SER A 55 -22.69 43.33 -28.59
N PRO A 56 -22.21 43.46 -29.84
CA PRO A 56 -20.82 43.16 -30.20
C PRO A 56 -19.78 43.95 -29.38
N GLU A 57 -20.07 45.23 -29.11
CA GLU A 57 -19.22 46.11 -28.28
C GLU A 57 -19.09 45.57 -26.84
N THR A 58 -20.22 45.18 -26.23
CA THR A 58 -20.22 44.62 -24.88
C THR A 58 -19.56 43.25 -24.81
N LYS A 59 -19.72 42.42 -25.85
CA LYS A 59 -19.01 41.14 -25.98
C LYS A 59 -17.50 41.34 -25.99
N THR A 60 -17.02 42.35 -26.71
CA THR A 60 -15.61 42.73 -26.74
C THR A 60 -15.11 43.16 -25.38
N ALA A 61 -15.85 44.04 -24.68
CA ALA A 61 -15.51 44.46 -23.32
C ALA A 61 -15.44 43.26 -22.34
N ILE A 62 -16.41 42.35 -22.38
CA ILE A 62 -16.42 41.13 -21.55
C ILE A 62 -15.20 40.26 -21.86
N SER A 63 -14.83 40.11 -23.14
CA SER A 63 -13.67 39.28 -23.52
C SER A 63 -12.34 39.83 -22.99
N ILE A 64 -12.16 41.15 -23.01
CA ILE A 64 -10.97 41.83 -22.48
C ILE A 64 -10.90 41.64 -20.95
N GLU A 65 -12.03 41.82 -20.27
CA GLU A 65 -12.13 41.63 -18.82
C GLU A 65 -11.94 40.17 -18.39
N ALA A 66 -12.49 39.23 -19.16
CA ALA A 66 -12.31 37.80 -18.97
C ALA A 66 -10.84 37.40 -19.09
N ALA A 67 -10.13 37.92 -20.10
CA ALA A 67 -8.69 37.67 -20.27
C ALA A 67 -7.86 38.24 -19.11
N ARG A 68 -8.20 39.44 -18.61
CA ARG A 68 -7.56 40.03 -17.44
C ARG A 68 -7.74 39.19 -16.18
N LEU A 69 -8.96 38.72 -15.94
CA LEU A 69 -9.26 37.86 -14.79
C LEU A 69 -8.61 36.47 -14.92
N ASP A 70 -8.50 35.93 -16.13
CA ASP A 70 -7.82 34.65 -16.37
C ASP A 70 -6.33 34.70 -16.01
N ASP A 71 -5.65 35.81 -16.34
CA ASP A 71 -4.25 36.03 -15.97
C ASP A 71 -4.07 36.10 -14.44
N GLN A 72 -4.97 36.82 -13.77
CA GLN A 72 -5.00 36.87 -12.29
C GLN A 72 -5.32 35.51 -11.67
N LEU A 73 -6.18 34.71 -12.30
CA LEU A 73 -6.51 33.36 -11.85
C LEU A 73 -5.32 32.41 -11.97
N GLY A 74 -4.45 32.64 -12.95
CA GLY A 74 -3.19 31.90 -13.14
C GLY A 74 -2.20 32.05 -11.98
N ILE A 75 -2.33 33.12 -11.18
CA ILE A 75 -1.53 33.33 -9.96
C ILE A 75 -1.86 32.27 -8.89
N LEU A 76 -3.10 31.74 -8.88
CA LEU A 76 -3.50 30.67 -7.99
C LEU A 76 -2.91 29.35 -8.50
N ASP A 77 -1.73 28.96 -8.01
CA ASP A 77 -1.11 27.67 -8.34
C ASP A 77 -1.78 26.50 -7.62
N ILE A 78 -2.98 26.16 -8.08
CA ILE A 78 -3.78 25.05 -7.57
C ILE A 78 -3.05 23.73 -7.81
N LYS A 79 -2.24 23.63 -8.87
CA LYS A 79 -1.56 22.39 -9.24
C LYS A 79 -0.58 22.00 -8.14
N PHE A 80 0.22 22.97 -7.68
CA PHE A 80 1.16 22.77 -6.59
C PHE A 80 0.41 22.38 -5.31
N MET A 81 -0.54 23.23 -4.87
CA MET A 81 -1.28 23.00 -3.63
C MET A 81 -2.03 21.65 -3.61
N LEU A 82 -2.71 21.30 -4.70
CA LEU A 82 -3.42 20.03 -4.84
C LEU A 82 -2.45 18.85 -4.85
N GLY A 83 -1.30 18.97 -5.52
CA GLY A 83 -0.26 17.94 -5.53
C GLY A 83 0.31 17.63 -4.15
N PHE A 84 0.62 18.66 -3.34
CA PHE A 84 1.06 18.46 -1.95
C PHE A 84 -0.02 17.84 -1.09
N PHE A 85 -1.26 18.34 -1.21
CA PHE A 85 -2.39 17.82 -0.44
C PHE A 85 -2.66 16.33 -0.74
N VAL A 86 -2.76 15.97 -2.01
CA VAL A 86 -2.97 14.57 -2.44
C VAL A 86 -1.82 13.68 -1.95
N THR A 87 -0.57 14.15 -2.01
CA THR A 87 0.58 13.39 -1.53
C THR A 87 0.47 13.05 -0.04
N ILE A 88 0.08 14.04 0.79
CA ILE A 88 -0.12 13.84 2.24
C ILE A 88 -1.26 12.86 2.51
N VAL A 89 -2.38 12.99 1.78
CA VAL A 89 -3.51 12.06 1.92
C VAL A 89 -3.11 10.63 1.54
N VAL A 90 -2.40 10.45 0.42
CA VAL A 90 -1.94 9.13 -0.03
C VAL A 90 -0.94 8.51 0.93
N ASP A 91 -0.01 9.29 1.48
CA ASP A 91 0.95 8.79 2.47
C ASP A 91 0.25 8.32 3.75
N ARG A 92 -0.68 9.13 4.25
CA ARG A 92 -1.54 8.77 5.38
C ARG A 92 -2.35 7.50 5.10
N TRP A 93 -2.97 7.40 3.93
CA TRP A 93 -3.71 6.21 3.51
C TRP A 93 -2.84 4.95 3.50
N LYS A 94 -1.60 5.04 3.00
CA LYS A 94 -0.62 3.93 3.03
C LYS A 94 -0.30 3.51 4.46
N THR A 95 -0.09 4.45 5.37
CA THR A 95 0.21 4.12 6.77
C THR A 95 -0.99 3.46 7.45
N ILE A 96 -2.23 3.92 7.17
CA ILE A 96 -3.44 3.25 7.68
C ILE A 96 -3.51 1.81 7.15
N LEU A 97 -3.30 1.60 5.85
CA LEU A 97 -3.27 0.27 5.24
C LEU A 97 -2.25 -0.67 5.91
N GLN A 98 -1.05 -0.18 6.19
CA GLN A 98 0.00 -0.94 6.87
C GLN A 98 -0.32 -1.32 8.32
N ASN A 99 -1.26 -0.60 8.96
CA ASN A 99 -1.71 -0.86 10.34
C ASN A 99 -3.00 -1.68 10.41
N ILE A 100 -3.53 -2.18 9.29
CA ILE A 100 -4.61 -3.17 9.31
C ILE A 100 -4.05 -4.47 9.90
N GLY A 101 -4.46 -4.77 11.13
CA GLY A 101 -3.94 -5.92 11.88
C GLY A 101 -4.48 -7.24 11.36
N PHE A 102 -3.57 -8.12 10.94
CA PHE A 102 -3.85 -9.50 10.58
C PHE A 102 -3.42 -10.44 11.72
N ILE A 103 -4.25 -11.45 12.00
CA ILE A 103 -4.09 -12.28 13.21
C ILE A 103 -2.96 -13.31 13.09
N GLU A 104 -2.54 -13.66 11.86
CA GLU A 104 -1.73 -14.83 11.59
C GLU A 104 -0.40 -14.85 12.36
N THR A 105 0.31 -13.72 12.44
CA THR A 105 1.58 -13.67 13.18
C THR A 105 1.41 -14.06 14.64
N VAL A 106 0.36 -13.57 15.30
CA VAL A 106 0.06 -13.90 16.70
C VAL A 106 -0.46 -15.33 16.80
N ALA A 107 -1.32 -15.77 15.87
CA ALA A 107 -1.90 -17.11 15.88
C ALA A 107 -0.84 -18.21 15.70
N LEU A 108 0.10 -18.02 14.76
CA LEU A 108 1.21 -18.95 14.55
C LEU A 108 2.10 -19.01 15.80
N SER A 109 2.45 -17.86 16.38
CA SER A 109 3.23 -17.79 17.62
C SER A 109 2.54 -18.51 18.79
N VAL A 110 1.25 -18.24 18.99
CA VAL A 110 0.43 -18.91 20.03
C VAL A 110 0.34 -20.41 19.79
N SER A 111 0.11 -20.85 18.55
CA SER A 111 -0.01 -22.27 18.20
C SER A 111 1.31 -23.03 18.40
N THR A 112 2.45 -22.43 18.05
CA THR A 112 3.76 -23.09 18.19
C THR A 112 4.29 -23.09 19.63
N ILE A 113 4.05 -22.01 20.38
CA ILE A 113 4.68 -21.80 21.70
C ILE A 113 3.87 -22.39 22.84
N ILE A 114 2.54 -22.31 22.79
CA ILE A 114 1.66 -22.87 23.82
C ILE A 114 1.37 -24.32 23.49
N ARG A 115 2.21 -25.22 24.02
CA ARG A 115 2.14 -26.66 23.79
C ARG A 115 1.09 -27.31 24.67
N GLY A 116 0.54 -28.42 24.19
CA GLY A 116 -0.40 -29.26 24.94
C GLY A 116 -1.71 -29.48 24.19
N SER A 117 -2.21 -30.71 24.31
CA SER A 117 -3.44 -31.17 23.66
C SER A 117 -4.64 -31.17 24.62
N ASP A 118 -4.44 -30.79 25.89
CA ASP A 118 -5.51 -30.72 26.88
C ASP A 118 -6.56 -29.69 26.49
N ASP A 119 -7.83 -29.99 26.77
CA ASP A 119 -8.95 -29.10 26.46
C ASP A 119 -8.76 -27.70 27.07
N ASN A 120 -8.18 -27.60 28.26
CA ASN A 120 -7.89 -26.31 28.90
C ASN A 120 -6.87 -25.47 28.11
N VAL A 121 -5.84 -26.10 27.54
CA VAL A 121 -4.81 -25.42 26.74
C VAL A 121 -5.40 -25.02 25.39
N ARG A 122 -6.17 -25.91 24.78
CA ARG A 122 -6.93 -25.62 23.57
C ARG A 122 -7.85 -24.40 23.76
N LEU A 123 -8.60 -24.36 24.87
CA LEU A 123 -9.45 -23.23 25.24
C LEU A 123 -8.64 -21.94 25.48
N ALA A 124 -7.46 -22.04 26.09
CA ALA A 124 -6.56 -20.91 26.28
C ALA A 124 -6.12 -20.32 24.93
N ARG A 125 -5.64 -21.16 24.00
CA ARG A 125 -5.23 -20.73 22.66
C ARG A 125 -6.39 -20.06 21.90
N ARG A 126 -7.57 -20.70 21.89
CA ARG A 126 -8.78 -20.15 21.24
C ARG A 126 -9.22 -18.83 21.85
N SER A 127 -9.14 -18.69 23.18
CA SER A 127 -9.53 -17.46 23.88
C SER A 127 -8.58 -16.29 23.61
N ILE A 128 -7.26 -16.54 23.50
CA ILE A 128 -6.30 -15.50 23.09
C ILE A 128 -6.70 -14.90 21.74
N ILE A 129 -6.96 -15.74 20.73
CA ILE A 129 -7.38 -15.27 19.41
C ILE A 129 -8.71 -14.52 19.48
N ARG A 130 -9.70 -15.07 20.18
CA ARG A 130 -11.02 -14.44 20.31
C ARG A 130 -10.93 -13.06 20.95
N TYR A 131 -10.13 -12.89 22.00
CA TYR A 131 -9.95 -11.61 22.67
C TYR A 131 -9.21 -10.58 21.82
N LEU A 132 -8.19 -10.99 21.06
CA LEU A 132 -7.53 -10.08 20.11
C LEU A 132 -8.50 -9.60 19.02
N VAL A 133 -9.30 -10.51 18.45
CA VAL A 133 -10.30 -10.15 17.44
C VAL A 133 -11.46 -9.35 18.05
N LEU A 134 -11.84 -9.61 19.30
CA LEU A 134 -12.80 -8.79 20.04
C LEU A 134 -12.30 -7.34 20.16
N SER A 135 -11.05 -7.14 20.58
CA SER A 135 -10.44 -5.80 20.62
C SER A 135 -10.41 -5.15 19.23
N GLN A 136 -10.08 -5.90 18.18
CA GLN A 136 -10.16 -5.41 16.79
C GLN A 136 -11.59 -5.00 16.42
N ALA A 137 -12.60 -5.81 16.73
CA ALA A 137 -13.99 -5.53 16.42
C ALA A 137 -14.49 -4.29 17.19
N MET A 138 -14.07 -4.11 18.44
CA MET A 138 -14.38 -2.90 19.22
C MET A 138 -13.76 -1.65 18.60
N VAL A 139 -12.49 -1.72 18.18
CA VAL A 139 -11.80 -0.59 17.52
C VAL A 139 -12.45 -0.28 16.17
N TYR A 140 -12.68 -1.29 15.33
CA TYR A 140 -13.25 -1.12 14.00
C TYR A 140 -14.68 -0.58 14.04
N ARG A 141 -15.46 -0.97 15.04
CA ARG A 141 -16.80 -0.43 15.27
C ARG A 141 -16.76 1.09 15.54
N ASP A 142 -15.71 1.59 16.17
CA ASP A 142 -15.63 3.00 16.57
C ASP A 142 -15.01 3.87 15.47
N ILE A 143 -14.20 3.30 14.55
CA ILE A 143 -13.58 4.02 13.41
C ILE A 143 -14.27 3.80 12.05
N SER A 144 -15.14 2.79 11.90
CA SER A 144 -15.79 2.44 10.62
C SER A 144 -17.30 2.35 10.73
N MET A 145 -18.01 3.13 9.90
CA MET A 145 -19.47 3.10 9.83
C MET A 145 -20.03 1.75 9.37
N ARG A 146 -19.35 1.09 8.41
CA ARG A 146 -19.75 -0.26 7.93
C ARG A 146 -19.71 -1.31 9.04
N VAL A 147 -18.71 -1.23 9.92
CA VAL A 147 -18.59 -2.14 11.06
C VAL A 147 -19.55 -1.74 12.18
N ARG A 148 -19.74 -0.45 12.42
CA ARG A 148 -20.74 0.07 13.37
C ARG A 148 -22.17 -0.37 13.03
N ARG A 149 -22.54 -0.41 11.74
CA ARG A 149 -23.85 -0.91 11.29
C ARG A 149 -24.01 -2.41 11.55
N ARG A 150 -22.93 -3.19 11.44
CA ARG A 150 -22.93 -4.63 11.74
C ARG A 150 -22.98 -4.90 13.24
N PHE A 151 -22.26 -4.12 14.03
CA PHE A 151 -22.18 -4.27 15.49
C PHE A 151 -22.55 -2.97 16.22
N PRO A 152 -23.83 -2.57 16.27
CA PRO A 152 -24.22 -1.28 16.85
C PRO A 152 -23.99 -1.18 18.36
N THR A 153 -24.11 -2.31 19.08
CA THR A 153 -24.04 -2.38 20.54
C THR A 153 -23.06 -3.46 21.00
N MET A 154 -22.63 -3.43 22.26
CA MET A 154 -21.81 -4.51 22.80
C MET A 154 -22.56 -5.85 22.82
N LYS A 155 -23.88 -5.81 23.03
CA LYS A 155 -24.77 -6.98 22.92
C LYS A 155 -24.71 -7.63 21.53
N SER A 156 -24.63 -6.83 20.46
CA SER A 156 -24.48 -7.39 19.10
C SER A 156 -23.15 -8.12 18.87
N LEU A 157 -22.07 -7.72 19.56
CA LEU A 157 -20.81 -8.47 19.56
C LEU A 157 -20.92 -9.79 20.33
N MET A 158 -21.70 -9.80 21.41
CA MET A 158 -22.01 -11.00 22.19
C MET A 158 -22.86 -11.98 21.37
N GLU A 159 -23.93 -11.51 20.74
CA GLU A 159 -24.79 -12.30 19.85
C GLU A 159 -24.03 -12.87 18.65
N ALA A 160 -23.03 -12.13 18.14
CA ALA A 160 -22.14 -12.60 17.08
C ALA A 160 -21.05 -13.59 17.55
N GLY A 161 -20.93 -13.85 18.85
CA GLY A 161 -20.01 -14.84 19.42
C GLY A 161 -18.58 -14.35 19.67
N PHE A 162 -18.32 -13.04 19.65
CA PHE A 162 -16.97 -12.50 19.95
C PHE A 162 -16.70 -12.43 21.47
N ILE A 163 -17.73 -12.24 22.28
CA ILE A 163 -17.65 -12.10 23.73
C ILE A 163 -18.78 -12.91 24.37
N PHE A 164 -18.52 -13.56 25.51
CA PHE A 164 -19.55 -14.24 26.29
C PHE A 164 -20.22 -13.29 27.30
N GLU A 165 -21.39 -13.67 27.81
CA GLU A 165 -22.17 -12.83 28.74
C GLU A 165 -21.39 -12.52 30.04
N ASN A 166 -20.68 -13.50 30.60
CA ASN A 166 -19.82 -13.31 31.77
C ASN A 166 -18.65 -12.36 31.48
N GLU A 167 -18.02 -12.49 30.31
CA GLU A 167 -16.91 -11.61 29.90
C GLU A 167 -17.38 -10.19 29.62
N LEU A 168 -18.59 -10.04 29.07
CA LEU A 168 -19.23 -8.75 28.90
C LEU A 168 -19.47 -8.07 30.25
N HIS A 169 -19.95 -8.82 31.25
CA HIS A 169 -20.12 -8.31 32.59
C HIS A 169 -18.80 -7.80 33.20
N GLU A 170 -17.71 -8.57 33.10
CA GLU A 170 -16.37 -8.16 33.55
C GLU A 170 -15.86 -6.91 32.82
N LEU A 171 -16.09 -6.84 31.50
CA LEU A 171 -15.75 -5.66 30.69
C LEU A 171 -16.52 -4.41 31.15
N GLU A 172 -17.80 -4.56 31.48
CA GLU A 172 -18.67 -3.47 31.95
C GLU A 172 -18.28 -3.00 33.35
N GLN A 173 -17.98 -3.92 34.27
CA GLN A 173 -17.52 -3.62 35.64
C GLN A 173 -16.20 -2.86 35.70
N THR A 174 -15.36 -2.92 34.66
CA THR A 174 -14.11 -2.17 34.62
C THR A 174 -14.41 -0.66 34.63
N GLU A 175 -14.23 0.00 35.76
CA GLU A 175 -14.46 1.44 35.94
C GLU A 175 -13.35 2.25 35.26
N THR A 176 -13.65 2.79 34.08
CA THR A 176 -12.77 3.74 33.40
C THR A 176 -13.58 4.70 32.54
N GLY A 177 -13.20 5.98 32.54
CA GLY A 177 -13.75 6.99 31.64
C GLY A 177 -13.18 6.94 30.22
N TYR A 178 -12.23 6.04 29.97
CA TYR A 178 -11.56 5.87 28.68
C TYR A 178 -12.08 4.63 27.92
N ASN A 179 -11.65 4.48 26.66
CA ASN A 179 -11.98 3.28 25.89
C ASN A 179 -11.43 2.00 26.53
N LYS A 180 -12.17 0.90 26.35
CA LYS A 180 -11.87 -0.41 26.99
C LYS A 180 -11.20 -1.41 26.04
N TYR A 181 -10.64 -0.97 24.91
CA TYR A 181 -10.05 -1.88 23.91
C TYR A 181 -8.88 -2.71 24.46
N TRP A 182 -8.20 -2.18 25.48
CA TRP A 182 -7.07 -2.82 26.14
C TRP A 182 -7.48 -3.98 27.05
N VAL A 183 -8.73 -4.04 27.49
CA VAL A 183 -9.20 -5.02 28.49
C VAL A 183 -9.07 -6.47 27.97
N PRO A 184 -9.58 -6.82 26.76
CA PRO A 184 -9.36 -8.16 26.22
C PRO A 184 -7.87 -8.48 25.96
N ILE A 185 -7.07 -7.47 25.63
CA ILE A 185 -5.62 -7.63 25.41
C ILE A 185 -4.92 -7.96 26.73
N ASN A 186 -5.35 -7.33 27.83
CA ASN A 186 -4.87 -7.66 29.17
C ASN A 186 -5.27 -9.08 29.59
N TRP A 187 -6.48 -9.54 29.22
CA TRP A 187 -6.88 -10.92 29.41
C TRP A 187 -5.99 -11.90 28.63
N CYS A 188 -5.61 -11.58 27.38
CA CYS A 188 -4.64 -12.38 26.62
C CYS A 188 -3.31 -12.51 27.37
N ASN A 189 -2.73 -11.39 27.83
CA ASN A 189 -1.47 -11.40 28.57
C ASN A 189 -1.56 -12.26 29.84
N SER A 190 -2.69 -12.18 30.55
CA SER A 190 -2.95 -12.98 31.75
C SER A 190 -3.05 -14.48 31.43
N ILE A 191 -3.68 -14.86 30.31
CA ILE A 191 -3.73 -16.25 29.85
C ILE A 191 -2.33 -16.75 29.51
N VAL A 192 -1.55 -15.99 28.74
CA VAL A 192 -0.18 -16.36 28.36
C VAL A 192 0.69 -16.56 29.61
N TRP A 193 0.58 -15.67 30.60
CA TRP A 193 1.28 -15.81 31.87
C TRP A 193 0.89 -17.09 32.63
N ARG A 194 -0.41 -17.41 32.71
CA ARG A 194 -0.89 -18.65 33.32
C ARG A 194 -0.36 -19.90 32.60
N MET A 195 -0.29 -19.88 31.26
CA MET A 195 0.28 -20.98 30.48
C MET A 195 1.78 -21.18 30.75
N GLN A 196 2.51 -20.09 31.00
CA GLN A 196 3.92 -20.14 31.42
C GLN A 196 4.07 -20.71 32.84
N GLU A 197 3.22 -20.30 33.80
CA GLU A 197 3.24 -20.82 35.18
C GLU A 197 2.93 -22.32 35.22
N GLN A 198 1.99 -22.76 34.37
CA GLN A 198 1.60 -24.17 34.20
C GLN A 198 2.61 -24.98 33.36
N LYS A 199 3.70 -24.37 32.90
CA LYS A 199 4.78 -25.00 32.11
C LYS A 199 4.33 -25.56 30.74
N TYR A 200 3.22 -25.06 30.18
CA TYR A 200 2.87 -25.30 28.78
C TYR A 200 3.78 -24.53 27.80
N ILE A 201 4.50 -23.53 28.31
CA ILE A 201 5.56 -22.82 27.60
C ILE A 201 6.91 -23.22 28.21
N GLU A 202 7.72 -23.95 27.43
CA GLU A 202 8.97 -24.55 27.89
C GLU A 202 10.02 -23.51 28.31
N ALA A 203 10.19 -22.45 27.50
CA ALA A 203 11.21 -21.44 27.69
C ALA A 203 10.61 -20.05 27.98
N PRO A 204 11.04 -19.35 29.05
CA PRO A 204 10.57 -17.98 29.34
C PRO A 204 10.80 -16.99 28.20
N VAL A 205 11.83 -17.19 27.38
CA VAL A 205 12.11 -16.37 26.19
C VAL A 205 10.98 -16.50 25.15
N SER A 206 10.37 -17.69 25.03
CA SER A 206 9.23 -17.92 24.13
C SER A 206 7.98 -17.17 24.58
N THR A 207 7.77 -17.04 25.90
CA THR A 207 6.68 -16.19 26.42
C THR A 207 6.82 -14.73 25.96
N ASN A 208 8.03 -14.18 25.96
CA ASN A 208 8.27 -12.83 25.44
C ASN A 208 7.94 -12.71 23.95
N ASN A 209 8.13 -13.77 23.15
CA ASN A 209 7.76 -13.76 21.73
C ASN A 209 6.24 -13.61 21.57
N VAL A 210 5.44 -14.41 22.29
CA VAL A 210 3.96 -14.31 22.25
C VAL A 210 3.49 -12.93 22.71
N LEU A 211 4.03 -12.43 23.82
CA LEU A 211 3.65 -11.12 24.36
C LEU A 211 4.03 -9.97 23.42
N ASN A 212 5.18 -10.04 22.74
CA ASN A 212 5.57 -9.06 21.73
C ASN A 212 4.63 -9.07 20.53
N ASN A 213 4.24 -10.25 20.04
CA ASN A 213 3.29 -10.36 18.93
C ASN A 213 1.90 -9.80 19.32
N ILE A 214 1.43 -10.05 20.55
CA ILE A 214 0.21 -9.44 21.10
C ILE A 214 0.34 -7.91 21.16
N ARG A 215 1.48 -7.40 21.67
CA ARG A 215 1.77 -5.97 21.74
C ARG A 215 1.77 -5.32 20.36
N ASP A 216 2.37 -5.96 19.36
CA ASP A 216 2.49 -5.42 18.02
C ASP A 216 1.10 -5.34 17.35
N PHE A 217 0.25 -6.36 17.52
CA PHE A 217 -1.16 -6.31 17.10
C PHE A 217 -1.94 -5.18 17.80
N ARG A 218 -1.76 -5.00 19.11
CA ARG A 218 -2.34 -3.87 19.86
C ARG A 218 -1.86 -2.52 19.31
N THR A 219 -0.57 -2.38 19.04
CA THR A 219 0.02 -1.13 18.53
C THR A 219 -0.53 -0.78 17.13
N GLN A 220 -0.77 -1.78 16.27
CA GLN A 220 -1.45 -1.57 14.99
C GLN A 220 -2.85 -0.99 15.19
N LEU A 221 -3.67 -1.58 16.07
CA LEU A 221 -5.00 -1.06 16.41
C LEU A 221 -4.94 0.36 17.00
N GLU A 222 -3.98 0.62 17.89
CA GLU A 222 -3.76 1.95 18.48
C GLU A 222 -3.43 3.00 17.40
N ASN A 223 -2.60 2.64 16.42
CA ASN A 223 -2.26 3.54 15.32
C ASN A 223 -3.49 3.87 14.47
N LEU A 224 -4.37 2.91 14.21
CA LEU A 224 -5.65 3.18 13.53
C LEU A 224 -6.51 4.17 14.33
N CYS A 225 -6.62 4.00 15.65
CA CYS A 225 -7.30 4.97 16.51
C CYS A 225 -6.64 6.36 16.48
N LYS A 226 -5.30 6.45 16.43
CA LYS A 226 -4.61 7.75 16.33
C LYS A 226 -4.91 8.45 15.01
N PHE A 227 -4.95 7.71 13.91
CA PHE A 227 -5.36 8.27 12.62
C PHE A 227 -6.80 8.77 12.71
N ASP A 228 -7.75 7.99 13.18
CA ASP A 228 -9.14 8.44 13.32
C ASP A 228 -9.28 9.67 14.25
N TRP A 229 -8.61 9.65 15.41
CA TRP A 229 -8.65 10.74 16.39
C TRP A 229 -8.02 12.04 15.88
N VAL A 230 -6.93 11.96 15.12
CA VAL A 230 -6.21 13.12 14.58
C VAL A 230 -6.26 13.11 13.05
N PRO A 231 -7.33 13.67 12.46
CA PRO A 231 -7.40 13.88 11.02
C PRO A 231 -6.42 14.98 10.56
N ILE A 232 -6.27 15.13 9.24
CA ILE A 232 -5.56 16.29 8.66
C ILE A 232 -6.29 17.56 9.15
N PRO A 233 -5.56 18.61 9.62
CA PRO A 233 -6.17 19.83 10.14
C PRO A 233 -7.21 20.38 9.18
N ILE A 234 -8.43 20.61 9.67
CA ILE A 234 -9.61 20.91 8.86
C ILE A 234 -9.42 22.09 7.89
N SER A 235 -8.60 23.08 8.28
CA SER A 235 -8.26 24.23 7.44
C SER A 235 -7.58 23.84 6.14
N TYR A 236 -6.81 22.75 6.11
CA TYR A 236 -6.06 22.37 4.94
C TYR A 236 -6.93 21.76 3.83
N PRO A 237 -7.76 20.71 4.07
CA PRO A 237 -8.78 20.30 3.10
C PRO A 237 -9.70 21.44 2.69
N GLN A 238 -10.14 22.29 3.64
CA GLN A 238 -11.00 23.44 3.33
C GLN A 238 -10.37 24.38 2.30
N ILE A 239 -9.12 24.81 2.50
CA ILE A 239 -8.43 25.72 1.57
C ILE A 239 -8.27 25.07 0.19
N VAL A 240 -7.87 23.80 0.13
CA VAL A 240 -7.65 23.09 -1.14
C VAL A 240 -8.97 22.90 -1.90
N PHE A 241 -10.00 22.41 -1.21
CA PHE A 241 -11.34 22.17 -1.76
C PHE A 241 -12.04 23.44 -2.21
N LEU A 242 -11.85 24.53 -1.46
CA LEU A 242 -12.37 25.84 -1.80
C LEU A 242 -11.63 26.42 -3.00
N ALA A 243 -10.29 26.35 -3.03
CA ALA A 243 -9.50 26.91 -4.11
C ALA A 243 -9.80 26.27 -5.47
N VAL A 244 -9.95 24.94 -5.53
CA VAL A 244 -10.37 24.23 -6.76
C VAL A 244 -11.75 24.72 -7.22
N ARG A 245 -12.71 24.87 -6.29
CA ARG A 245 -14.07 25.34 -6.61
C ARG A 245 -14.12 26.80 -7.02
N ILE A 246 -13.40 27.69 -6.33
CA ILE A 246 -13.27 29.11 -6.70
C ILE A 246 -12.66 29.25 -8.09
N HIS A 247 -11.63 28.47 -8.39
CA HIS A 247 -11.03 28.47 -9.70
C HIS A 247 -12.03 28.12 -10.79
N PHE A 248 -12.73 26.99 -10.63
CA PHE A 248 -13.70 26.60 -11.64
C PHE A 248 -14.94 27.49 -11.69
N PHE A 249 -15.27 28.17 -10.59
CA PHE A 249 -16.27 29.24 -10.59
C PHE A 249 -15.84 30.41 -11.49
N PHE A 250 -14.59 30.90 -11.37
CA PHE A 250 -14.11 31.97 -12.25
C PHE A 250 -13.97 31.52 -13.70
N THR A 251 -13.56 30.27 -13.96
CA THR A 251 -13.49 29.74 -15.34
C THR A 251 -14.84 29.71 -16.06
N LEU A 252 -15.97 29.74 -15.34
CA LEU A 252 -17.29 29.90 -15.95
C LEU A 252 -17.41 31.22 -16.72
N PHE A 253 -16.66 32.26 -16.32
CA PHE A 253 -16.67 33.58 -16.95
C PHE A 253 -15.42 33.81 -17.81
N THR A 254 -14.24 33.46 -17.29
CA THR A 254 -12.97 33.80 -17.95
C THR A 254 -12.67 32.96 -19.19
N ARG A 255 -13.19 31.72 -19.25
CA ARG A 255 -12.94 30.77 -20.35
C ARG A 255 -14.09 30.67 -21.35
N GLN A 256 -14.97 31.68 -21.40
CA GLN A 256 -16.06 31.74 -22.36
C GLN A 256 -15.53 31.99 -23.79
N TYR A 257 -16.04 31.24 -24.77
CA TYR A 257 -15.72 31.45 -26.19
C TYR A 257 -16.57 32.60 -26.76
N ILE A 258 -16.02 33.81 -26.71
CA ILE A 258 -16.67 35.01 -27.25
C ILE A 258 -16.06 35.30 -28.63
N PRO A 259 -16.84 35.28 -29.72
CA PRO A 259 -16.29 35.56 -31.04
C PRO A 259 -15.89 37.03 -31.15
N MET A 260 -14.61 37.28 -31.44
CA MET A 260 -14.17 38.52 -32.06
C MET A 260 -14.22 38.31 -33.58
N GLU A 261 -14.75 39.28 -34.31
CA GLU A 261 -15.09 39.24 -35.74
C GLU A 261 -14.14 38.37 -36.59
N THR A 262 -14.69 37.34 -37.27
CA THR A 262 -14.19 36.52 -38.41
C THR A 262 -14.25 34.99 -38.28
N GLU A 263 -14.60 34.40 -37.13
CA GLU A 263 -14.72 32.93 -37.01
C GLU A 263 -16.18 32.43 -37.07
N GLU A 264 -16.68 32.16 -38.28
CA GLU A 264 -18.13 31.93 -38.53
C GLU A 264 -18.69 30.57 -38.09
N TYR A 265 -17.93 29.49 -37.88
CA TYR A 265 -18.53 28.17 -37.66
C TYR A 265 -17.76 27.26 -36.72
N LEU A 266 -18.07 27.36 -35.43
CA LEU A 266 -17.47 26.51 -34.42
C LEU A 266 -18.57 26.02 -33.48
N TRP A 267 -19.11 24.83 -33.78
CA TRP A 267 -20.09 24.12 -32.93
C TRP A 267 -19.59 23.94 -31.48
N TYR A 268 -18.28 24.02 -31.26
CA TYR A 268 -17.65 23.99 -29.94
C TYR A 268 -17.81 25.30 -29.13
N ARG A 269 -18.46 26.32 -29.68
CA ARG A 269 -18.75 27.59 -28.98
C ARG A 269 -19.57 27.38 -27.71
N HIS A 270 -20.56 26.50 -27.77
CA HIS A 270 -21.45 26.24 -26.65
C HIS A 270 -20.97 25.08 -25.78
N ILE A 271 -20.04 24.25 -26.26
CA ILE A 271 -19.56 23.06 -25.57
C ILE A 271 -18.11 23.29 -25.15
N PRO A 272 -17.83 23.57 -23.86
CA PRO A 272 -16.48 23.87 -23.38
C PRO A 272 -15.59 22.64 -23.30
N LEU A 273 -15.15 22.06 -24.42
CA LEU A 273 -14.37 20.81 -24.40
C LEU A 273 -13.07 20.94 -23.59
N ILE A 274 -12.26 21.98 -23.81
CA ILE A 274 -10.98 22.17 -23.12
C ILE A 274 -11.18 22.53 -21.63
N PRO A 275 -12.03 23.51 -21.27
CA PRO A 275 -12.28 23.82 -19.86
C PRO A 275 -12.97 22.66 -19.11
N ALA A 276 -13.91 21.94 -19.74
CA ALA A 276 -14.55 20.77 -19.12
C ALA A 276 -13.55 19.62 -18.91
N THR A 277 -12.61 19.41 -19.82
CA THR A 277 -11.52 18.43 -19.63
C THR A 277 -10.64 18.84 -18.45
N SER A 278 -10.30 20.13 -18.34
CA SER A 278 -9.53 20.65 -17.21
C SER A 278 -10.29 20.48 -15.89
N PHE A 279 -11.59 20.80 -15.88
CA PHE A 279 -12.48 20.57 -14.75
C PHE A 279 -12.47 19.11 -14.31
N PHE A 280 -12.68 18.18 -15.25
CA PHE A 280 -12.65 16.74 -14.97
C PHE A 280 -11.33 16.29 -14.34
N LEU A 281 -10.18 16.77 -14.86
CA LEU A 281 -8.87 16.37 -14.35
C LEU A 281 -8.59 16.92 -12.95
N TYR A 282 -8.80 18.21 -12.70
CA TYR A 282 -8.49 18.82 -11.39
C TYR A 282 -9.53 18.47 -10.32
N LEU A 283 -10.82 18.50 -10.65
CA LEU A 283 -11.86 18.06 -9.72
C LEU A 283 -11.76 16.56 -9.46
N GLY A 284 -11.46 15.76 -10.48
CA GLY A 284 -11.20 14.33 -10.32
C GLY A 284 -10.01 14.05 -9.42
N TRP A 285 -8.91 14.80 -9.58
CA TRP A 285 -7.74 14.66 -8.71
C TRP A 285 -8.03 15.08 -7.26
N MET A 286 -8.84 16.13 -7.05
CA MET A 286 -9.35 16.51 -5.73
C MET A 286 -10.27 15.42 -5.14
N LYS A 287 -11.15 14.82 -5.93
CA LYS A 287 -12.05 13.74 -5.51
C LYS A 287 -11.31 12.47 -5.12
N VAL A 288 -10.18 12.17 -5.76
CA VAL A 288 -9.28 11.09 -5.32
C VAL A 288 -8.78 11.35 -3.90
N ALA A 289 -8.36 12.57 -3.58
CA ALA A 289 -7.99 12.91 -2.20
C ALA A 289 -9.19 12.85 -1.24
N GLU A 290 -10.36 13.34 -1.67
CA GLU A 290 -11.60 13.31 -0.88
C GLU A 290 -11.98 11.89 -0.44
N ALA A 291 -11.97 10.93 -1.38
CA ALA A 291 -12.26 9.52 -1.09
C ALA A 291 -11.23 8.86 -0.16
N LEU A 292 -9.95 9.24 -0.27
CA LEU A 292 -8.88 8.65 0.53
C LEU A 292 -8.73 9.28 1.93
N LEU A 293 -9.44 10.37 2.24
CA LEU A 293 -9.36 11.05 3.54
C LEU A 293 -9.79 10.15 4.70
N ASN A 294 -10.81 9.32 4.49
CA ASN A 294 -11.28 8.34 5.47
C ASN A 294 -11.51 6.98 4.81
N PRO A 295 -10.49 6.10 4.78
CA PRO A 295 -10.59 4.80 4.11
C PRO A 295 -11.45 3.77 4.87
N PHE A 296 -12.01 4.10 6.03
CA PHE A 296 -12.96 3.27 6.78
C PHE A 296 -14.42 3.70 6.58
N GLY A 297 -14.66 4.58 5.59
CA GLY A 297 -15.97 5.08 5.21
C GLY A 297 -16.86 4.05 4.50
N GLU A 298 -17.71 4.57 3.62
CA GLU A 298 -18.69 3.78 2.86
C GLU A 298 -18.46 3.83 1.33
N ASP A 299 -17.37 4.42 0.84
CA ASP A 299 -17.03 4.55 -0.57
C ASP A 299 -16.60 3.22 -1.22
N ASP A 300 -16.72 3.11 -2.55
CA ASP A 300 -16.46 1.86 -3.29
C ASP A 300 -15.05 1.28 -3.04
N ASP A 301 -14.06 2.15 -2.80
CA ASP A 301 -12.65 1.82 -2.63
C ASP A 301 -12.18 1.83 -1.17
N ASP A 302 -13.10 2.02 -0.22
CA ASP A 302 -12.78 1.94 1.20
C ASP A 302 -12.43 0.51 1.62
N PHE A 303 -11.72 0.40 2.75
CA PHE A 303 -11.29 -0.87 3.31
C PHE A 303 -12.46 -1.71 3.80
N GLU A 304 -12.33 -3.02 3.61
CA GLU A 304 -13.34 -4.01 3.98
C GLU A 304 -13.16 -4.46 5.44
N GLY A 305 -13.40 -3.57 6.40
CA GLY A 305 -13.23 -3.86 7.83
C GLY A 305 -13.99 -5.11 8.30
N ASN A 306 -15.22 -5.32 7.81
CA ASN A 306 -16.02 -6.51 8.13
C ASN A 306 -15.34 -7.80 7.66
N TRP A 307 -14.79 -7.82 6.44
CA TRP A 307 -14.08 -8.99 5.91
C TRP A 307 -12.81 -9.27 6.70
N VAL A 308 -12.07 -8.24 7.11
CA VAL A 308 -10.85 -8.41 7.91
C VAL A 308 -11.18 -9.08 9.25
N ILE A 309 -12.26 -8.66 9.94
CA ILE A 309 -12.72 -9.28 11.18
C ILE A 309 -13.07 -10.77 10.96
N ASP A 310 -13.85 -11.06 9.92
CA ASP A 310 -14.29 -12.44 9.61
C ASP A 310 -13.13 -13.35 9.24
N LYS A 311 -12.20 -12.84 8.43
CA LYS A 311 -10.98 -13.52 8.03
C LYS A 311 -10.09 -13.80 9.24
N ASN A 312 -9.90 -12.82 10.12
CA ASN A 312 -9.07 -12.97 11.30
C ASN A 312 -9.66 -13.97 12.31
N ILE A 313 -10.97 -13.92 12.60
CA ILE A 313 -11.55 -14.91 13.52
C ILE A 313 -11.45 -16.32 12.95
N LYS A 314 -11.78 -16.52 11.67
CA LYS A 314 -11.77 -17.85 11.05
C LYS A 314 -10.36 -18.42 10.93
N THR A 315 -9.43 -17.64 10.38
CA THR A 315 -8.03 -18.06 10.17
C THR A 315 -7.33 -18.29 11.51
N GLY A 316 -7.53 -17.40 12.48
CA GLY A 316 -6.94 -17.52 13.80
C GLY A 316 -7.40 -18.78 14.52
N MET A 317 -8.71 -19.10 14.48
CA MET A 317 -9.25 -20.32 15.07
C MET A 317 -8.71 -21.58 14.41
N GLN A 318 -8.60 -21.60 13.08
CA GLN A 318 -8.05 -22.75 12.35
C GLN A 318 -6.58 -23.01 12.72
N ILE A 319 -5.75 -21.97 12.81
CA ILE A 319 -4.31 -22.10 13.14
C ILE A 319 -4.08 -22.65 14.56
N VAL A 320 -4.87 -22.21 15.54
CA VAL A 320 -4.62 -22.53 16.96
C VAL A 320 -5.36 -23.77 17.47
N ASP A 321 -6.32 -24.27 16.69
CA ASP A 321 -7.14 -25.42 17.04
C ASP A 321 -6.98 -26.56 16.04
N GLU A 322 -7.60 -26.45 14.87
CA GLU A 322 -7.66 -27.53 13.87
C GLU A 322 -6.27 -27.91 13.36
N SER A 323 -5.40 -26.93 13.08
CA SER A 323 -4.06 -27.17 12.54
C SER A 323 -2.96 -27.13 13.61
N HIS A 324 -3.32 -27.26 14.90
CA HIS A 324 -2.34 -27.21 15.97
C HIS A 324 -1.48 -28.48 16.01
N ALA A 325 -0.16 -28.31 15.96
CA ALA A 325 0.83 -29.39 15.96
C ALA A 325 0.68 -30.41 14.80
N GLU A 326 -0.12 -30.09 13.79
CA GLU A 326 -0.28 -30.92 12.60
C GLU A 326 0.83 -30.63 11.58
N CYS A 327 1.42 -31.69 11.03
CA CYS A 327 2.37 -31.61 9.92
C CYS A 327 2.14 -32.80 8.98
N PRO A 328 2.23 -32.63 7.65
CA PRO A 328 2.26 -33.77 6.73
C PRO A 328 3.43 -34.72 7.04
N ILE A 329 3.33 -35.96 6.56
CA ILE A 329 4.43 -36.94 6.64
C ILE A 329 5.66 -36.36 5.93
N LEU A 330 6.80 -36.42 6.60
CA LEU A 330 8.07 -35.92 6.09
C LEU A 330 8.61 -36.87 5.02
N ASN A 331 8.75 -36.37 3.80
CA ASN A 331 9.34 -37.10 2.67
C ASN A 331 10.61 -36.38 2.20
N ILE A 332 11.57 -37.14 1.66
CA ILE A 332 12.74 -36.57 1.00
C ILE A 332 12.27 -35.82 -0.25
N ASP A 333 12.66 -34.55 -0.38
CA ASP A 333 12.30 -33.74 -1.53
C ASP A 333 13.14 -34.10 -2.76
N GLN A 334 12.63 -33.79 -3.95
CA GLN A 334 13.31 -34.09 -5.23
C GLN A 334 14.61 -33.27 -5.42
N PHE A 335 14.77 -32.13 -4.75
CA PHE A 335 15.98 -31.29 -4.82
C PHE A 335 17.13 -31.84 -3.95
N SER A 336 16.91 -32.94 -3.22
CA SER A 336 17.97 -33.67 -2.53
C SER A 336 18.98 -34.31 -3.50
N ASP A 337 18.57 -34.63 -4.74
CA ASP A 337 19.48 -35.00 -5.82
C ASP A 337 20.14 -33.72 -6.39
N PRO A 338 21.48 -33.57 -6.29
CA PRO A 338 22.19 -32.41 -6.86
C PRO A 338 22.00 -32.22 -8.37
N LYS A 339 21.56 -33.25 -9.10
CA LYS A 339 21.25 -33.18 -10.54
C LYS A 339 19.87 -32.59 -10.83
N PHE A 340 18.96 -32.57 -9.85
CA PHE A 340 17.62 -32.07 -10.02
C PHE A 340 17.60 -30.53 -9.92
N GLY A 341 17.48 -29.86 -11.06
CA GLY A 341 17.34 -28.40 -11.14
C GLY A 341 15.88 -27.93 -11.12
N PRO A 342 15.63 -26.64 -10.85
CA PRO A 342 14.29 -26.08 -10.96
C PRO A 342 13.77 -26.17 -12.40
N MET A 343 12.54 -26.66 -12.56
CA MET A 343 11.87 -26.79 -13.86
C MET A 343 11.12 -25.51 -14.21
N TYR A 344 11.27 -25.05 -15.46
CA TYR A 344 10.55 -23.90 -16.00
C TYR A 344 9.65 -24.34 -17.17
N PRO A 345 8.44 -23.76 -17.32
CA PRO A 345 7.68 -23.89 -18.54
C PRO A 345 8.53 -23.49 -19.75
N SER A 346 8.39 -24.17 -20.89
CA SER A 346 9.18 -23.93 -22.10
C SER A 346 9.18 -22.45 -22.55
N VAL A 347 8.08 -21.74 -22.29
CA VAL A 347 7.90 -20.31 -22.57
C VAL A 347 8.89 -19.41 -21.80
N LEU A 348 9.42 -19.86 -20.66
CA LEU A 348 10.32 -19.09 -19.80
C LEU A 348 11.80 -19.51 -19.93
N ALA A 349 12.10 -20.56 -20.71
CA ALA A 349 13.43 -21.14 -20.80
C ALA A 349 14.50 -20.15 -21.34
N GLU A 350 14.09 -19.14 -22.11
CA GLU A 350 15.01 -18.22 -22.78
C GLU A 350 15.72 -17.21 -21.86
N HIS A 351 15.35 -17.11 -20.58
CA HIS A 351 15.84 -16.04 -19.71
C HIS A 351 16.42 -16.55 -18.37
N PRO A 352 17.55 -17.29 -18.37
CA PRO A 352 18.30 -17.51 -17.15
C PRO A 352 18.91 -16.18 -16.68
N HIS A 353 18.16 -15.47 -15.84
CA HIS A 353 18.63 -14.24 -15.19
C HIS A 353 19.58 -14.61 -14.04
N ILE A 354 20.86 -14.78 -14.33
CA ILE A 354 21.88 -14.84 -13.29
C ILE A 354 22.03 -13.43 -12.71
N LEU A 355 21.87 -13.30 -11.39
CA LEU A 355 22.11 -12.04 -10.68
C LEU A 355 23.63 -11.78 -10.62
N GLN A 356 24.19 -11.27 -11.71
CA GLN A 356 25.61 -10.93 -11.81
C GLN A 356 25.82 -9.43 -11.61
N GLY A 357 26.76 -9.06 -10.75
CA GLY A 357 27.13 -7.66 -10.53
C GLY A 357 27.69 -7.03 -11.80
N SER A 358 27.40 -5.75 -12.06
CA SER A 358 27.74 -5.06 -13.32
C SER A 358 29.23 -5.02 -13.66
N ALA A 359 30.10 -5.17 -12.67
CA ALA A 359 31.56 -5.16 -12.83
C ALA A 359 32.17 -6.56 -13.00
N ALA A 360 31.39 -7.64 -12.88
CA ALA A 360 31.93 -9.00 -12.79
C ALA A 360 32.68 -9.46 -14.06
N ASP A 361 32.24 -9.00 -15.24
CA ASP A 361 32.87 -9.36 -16.52
C ASP A 361 33.94 -8.34 -16.99
N VAL A 362 34.23 -7.33 -16.16
CA VAL A 362 35.21 -6.30 -16.52
C VAL A 362 36.63 -6.88 -16.36
N VAL A 363 37.24 -7.26 -17.49
CA VAL A 363 38.66 -7.60 -17.55
C VAL A 363 39.47 -6.31 -17.48
N ILE A 364 40.10 -6.07 -16.33
CA ILE A 364 41.03 -4.94 -16.16
C ILE A 364 42.28 -5.22 -17.02
N PRO A 365 42.65 -4.35 -17.98
CA PRO A 365 43.85 -4.54 -18.79
C PRO A 365 45.11 -4.61 -17.91
N ASP A 366 46.12 -5.41 -18.30
CA ASP A 366 47.33 -5.61 -17.51
C ASP A 366 48.07 -4.30 -17.18
N SER A 367 47.90 -3.25 -18.00
CA SER A 367 48.43 -1.90 -17.74
C SER A 367 47.83 -1.22 -16.50
N ASP A 368 46.57 -1.55 -16.18
CA ASP A 368 45.80 -0.97 -15.09
C ASP A 368 45.77 -1.89 -13.86
N LYS A 369 46.33 -3.10 -13.96
CA LYS A 369 46.49 -4.01 -12.82
C LYS A 369 47.55 -3.46 -11.88
N SER A 370 47.10 -2.83 -10.80
CA SER A 370 47.97 -2.45 -9.70
C SER A 370 48.47 -3.70 -8.97
N LYS A 371 49.78 -3.78 -8.75
CA LYS A 371 50.38 -4.83 -7.92
C LYS A 371 49.79 -4.72 -6.52
N MET A 372 49.22 -5.80 -6.00
CA MET A 372 48.81 -5.85 -4.60
C MET A 372 50.08 -5.76 -3.74
N VAL A 373 50.13 -4.73 -2.89
CA VAL A 373 51.22 -4.54 -1.93
C VAL A 373 50.69 -4.94 -0.57
N HIS A 374 51.44 -5.78 0.15
CA HIS A 374 51.14 -6.05 1.55
C HIS A 374 51.31 -4.75 2.33
N VAL A 375 50.23 -4.27 2.95
CA VAL A 375 50.30 -3.15 3.90
C VAL A 375 50.54 -3.77 5.26
N ASP A 376 51.79 -3.76 5.70
CA ASP A 376 52.09 -4.06 7.10
C ASP A 376 51.36 -3.06 7.98
N SER A 377 50.42 -3.57 8.79
CA SER A 377 49.60 -2.79 9.72
C SER A 377 50.43 -2.05 10.78
N LYS A 378 51.75 -2.29 10.85
CA LYS A 378 52.67 -1.71 11.83
C LYS A 378 53.50 -0.53 11.32
N THR A 379 53.44 -0.15 10.04
CA THR A 379 54.42 0.81 9.46
C THR A 379 53.82 2.05 8.79
N SER A 380 52.50 2.26 8.81
CA SER A 380 51.88 3.41 8.11
C SER A 380 51.29 4.49 9.02
N VAL A 381 51.76 4.59 10.27
CA VAL A 381 51.50 5.75 11.14
C VAL A 381 52.82 6.17 11.78
N ALA A 382 53.23 7.43 11.55
CA ALA A 382 54.36 8.14 12.17
C ALA A 382 55.76 7.94 11.57
N SER A 383 56.19 8.90 10.75
CA SER A 383 57.38 9.73 11.02
C SER A 383 57.73 10.58 9.78
N GLY A 384 57.12 11.76 9.69
CA GLY A 384 57.56 12.84 8.80
C GLY A 384 57.82 14.08 9.65
N ALA A 385 58.76 14.00 10.59
CA ALA A 385 59.21 15.12 11.40
C ALA A 385 60.61 15.54 10.96
N SER A 386 60.78 16.85 10.77
CA SER A 386 62.06 17.58 10.72
C SER A 386 62.94 17.38 9.49
N GLY A 387 62.93 18.35 8.57
CA GLY A 387 63.99 18.50 7.57
C GLY A 387 63.68 19.48 6.45
N SER A 388 63.61 20.77 6.78
CA SER A 388 63.91 21.95 5.95
C SER A 388 63.61 21.97 4.43
N ASN A 389 62.91 23.05 4.06
CA ASN A 389 62.82 23.72 2.76
C ASN A 389 61.65 23.38 1.84
N ASP A 390 61.13 24.48 1.29
CA ASP A 390 60.19 24.61 0.18
C ASP A 390 58.70 24.44 0.48
N GLN A 391 58.21 25.48 1.15
CA GLN A 391 57.23 26.43 0.61
C GLN A 391 56.26 25.91 -0.46
N ARG A 392 54.99 26.14 -0.13
CA ARG A 392 53.85 26.45 -1.02
C ARG A 392 53.04 25.26 -1.56
N ARG A 393 51.83 25.24 -0.99
CA ARG A 393 50.51 25.01 -1.59
C ARG A 393 49.89 23.65 -1.35
N GLU A 394 49.36 23.53 -0.14
CA GLU A 394 47.95 23.16 0.06
C GLU A 394 47.05 23.85 -0.99
N SER A 395 46.46 23.07 -1.90
CA SER A 395 45.18 23.36 -2.58
C SER A 395 44.94 22.40 -3.74
N SER A 396 44.61 21.13 -3.49
CA SER A 396 44.09 20.28 -4.59
C SER A 396 42.98 19.29 -4.21
N ILE A 397 42.75 18.99 -2.93
CA ILE A 397 41.64 18.10 -2.53
C ILE A 397 40.26 18.74 -2.78
N ARG A 398 40.17 20.08 -2.86
CA ARG A 398 38.93 20.79 -3.26
C ARG A 398 38.58 20.73 -4.77
N ARG A 399 39.39 20.09 -5.64
CA ARG A 399 39.08 20.05 -7.09
C ARG A 399 38.44 18.76 -7.59
N ARG A 400 38.46 17.64 -6.85
CA ARG A 400 37.84 16.39 -7.34
C ARG A 400 36.32 16.31 -7.14
N PHE A 401 35.75 17.02 -6.16
CA PHE A 401 34.29 17.04 -5.96
C PHE A 401 33.51 18.01 -6.86
N ARG A 402 34.19 18.77 -7.74
CA ARG A 402 33.53 19.80 -8.57
C ARG A 402 33.28 19.41 -10.03
N ARG A 403 33.57 18.17 -10.45
CA ARG A 403 33.33 17.72 -11.84
C ARG A 403 32.05 16.92 -12.06
N LEU A 404 31.28 16.63 -11.00
CA LEU A 404 29.98 15.95 -11.13
C LEU A 404 28.79 16.92 -11.28
N SER A 405 29.00 18.24 -11.18
CA SER A 405 27.92 19.24 -11.21
C SER A 405 27.81 20.08 -12.50
N THR A 406 28.50 19.72 -13.59
CA THR A 406 28.53 20.56 -14.82
C THR A 406 28.07 19.88 -16.11
N ARG A 407 27.22 18.84 -16.07
CA ARG A 407 26.61 18.27 -17.28
C ARG A 407 25.09 18.31 -17.38
N LEU A 408 24.42 19.07 -16.50
CA LEU A 408 22.99 19.34 -16.58
C LEU A 408 22.75 20.82 -16.85
N LYS A 409 22.80 21.24 -18.13
CA LYS A 409 22.15 22.48 -18.61
C LYS A 409 22.24 22.57 -20.14
N LEU A 410 21.10 22.98 -20.72
CA LEU A 410 20.82 23.28 -22.13
C LEU A 410 20.77 22.06 -23.06
N GLY A 411 19.77 21.89 -23.92
CA GLY A 411 18.71 22.78 -24.36
C GLY A 411 18.33 22.39 -25.79
N ARG A 412 17.06 22.00 -25.97
CA ARG A 412 16.17 22.24 -27.12
C ARG A 412 16.80 22.26 -28.54
N SER A 413 16.47 21.28 -29.39
CA SER A 413 15.79 21.45 -30.70
C SER A 413 16.01 20.26 -31.69
N ILE A 414 14.88 19.64 -32.07
CA ILE A 414 14.47 19.15 -33.42
C ILE A 414 15.49 18.41 -34.31
N SER A 415 15.26 17.11 -34.56
CA SER A 415 15.01 16.47 -35.89
C SER A 415 15.27 14.94 -35.87
N HIS A 416 14.44 14.20 -36.62
CA HIS A 416 14.42 12.75 -36.93
C HIS A 416 15.81 12.11 -37.22
N PRO A 417 16.06 10.77 -37.13
CA PRO A 417 15.24 9.70 -37.76
C PRO A 417 15.25 8.29 -37.11
N LYS A 418 14.41 7.42 -37.70
CA LYS A 418 14.47 5.94 -37.84
C LYS A 418 15.28 5.10 -36.82
N GLY A 419 14.56 4.19 -36.17
CA GLY A 419 14.95 2.79 -35.98
C GLY A 419 15.96 2.48 -34.88
N GLN A 420 15.47 2.04 -33.72
CA GLN A 420 15.86 0.76 -33.12
C GLN A 420 15.01 0.46 -31.88
N THR A 421 14.68 -0.82 -31.79
CA THR A 421 13.87 -1.54 -30.82
C THR A 421 14.32 -1.39 -29.37
N VAL A 422 13.37 -1.13 -28.47
CA VAL A 422 13.43 -1.59 -27.07
C VAL A 422 12.13 -2.34 -26.81
N LYS A 423 12.21 -3.67 -26.76
CA LYS A 423 11.12 -4.54 -26.31
C LYS A 423 11.20 -4.62 -24.78
N SER A 424 10.20 -4.09 -24.09
CA SER A 424 9.89 -4.50 -22.71
C SER A 424 9.19 -5.85 -22.76
N PRO A 425 9.62 -6.89 -22.02
CA PRO A 425 8.85 -8.11 -21.91
C PRO A 425 7.60 -7.84 -21.06
N GLY A 426 6.45 -8.06 -21.68
CA GLY A 426 5.15 -7.92 -21.04
C GLY A 426 4.90 -9.02 -20.02
N GLY A 427 4.28 -8.65 -18.90
CA GLY A 427 3.67 -9.60 -17.98
C GLY A 427 2.39 -10.15 -18.58
N GLU A 428 2.45 -11.29 -19.26
CA GLU A 428 1.26 -12.08 -19.59
C GLU A 428 0.92 -13.00 -18.43
N SER A 429 -0.27 -12.80 -17.88
CA SER A 429 -0.90 -13.61 -16.87
C SER A 429 -1.14 -15.04 -17.36
N THR A 430 -0.36 -16.01 -16.89
CA THR A 430 -0.68 -17.43 -16.98
C THR A 430 -1.39 -17.88 -15.70
N GLN A 431 -2.65 -17.48 -15.53
CA GLN A 431 -3.59 -18.17 -14.64
C GLN A 431 -4.40 -19.15 -15.48
N SER A 432 -3.84 -20.34 -15.77
CA SER A 432 -4.59 -21.56 -16.15
C SER A 432 -3.70 -22.78 -16.44
N ALA A 433 -2.36 -22.66 -16.47
CA ALA A 433 -1.52 -23.76 -16.96
C ALA A 433 -1.24 -24.90 -15.94
N PHE A 434 -1.67 -24.78 -14.68
CA PHE A 434 -1.33 -25.77 -13.64
C PHE A 434 -2.26 -27.00 -13.58
N SER A 435 -3.27 -27.12 -14.45
CA SER A 435 -4.25 -28.22 -14.33
C SER A 435 -3.88 -29.53 -15.03
N ASN A 436 -2.86 -29.57 -15.90
CA ASN A 436 -2.64 -30.72 -16.81
C ASN A 436 -1.21 -31.32 -16.80
N LEU A 437 -0.46 -31.21 -15.70
CA LEU A 437 0.83 -31.89 -15.58
C LEU A 437 0.62 -33.32 -15.03
N GLU A 438 0.52 -34.29 -15.95
CA GLU A 438 0.81 -35.70 -15.64
C GLU A 438 2.31 -35.85 -15.38
N PHE A 439 2.68 -36.12 -14.14
CA PHE A 439 4.04 -36.48 -13.76
C PHE A 439 4.28 -37.94 -14.12
N VAL A 440 5.19 -38.19 -15.07
CA VAL A 440 5.80 -39.50 -15.26
C VAL A 440 6.94 -39.62 -14.25
N THR A 441 6.72 -40.36 -13.17
CA THR A 441 7.79 -40.79 -12.26
C THR A 441 8.41 -42.05 -12.83
N GLU A 442 9.62 -41.97 -13.40
CA GLU A 442 10.47 -43.15 -13.55
C GLU A 442 10.92 -43.58 -12.15
N GLU A 443 10.51 -44.77 -11.72
CA GLU A 443 10.94 -45.43 -10.49
C GLU A 443 12.46 -45.68 -10.56
N ASN A 444 13.24 -44.81 -9.93
CA ASN A 444 14.58 -45.15 -9.46
C ASN A 444 14.50 -45.30 -7.94
N GLU A 445 14.56 -46.54 -7.47
CA GLU A 445 14.66 -46.87 -6.04
C GLU A 445 15.95 -46.26 -5.45
N ASP A 446 15.84 -45.12 -4.76
CA ASP A 446 16.93 -44.59 -3.92
C ASP A 446 16.89 -45.31 -2.55
N PRO A 447 17.95 -46.03 -2.15
CA PRO A 447 18.04 -46.71 -0.85
C PRO A 447 18.01 -45.77 0.37
N ARG A 448 17.85 -44.45 0.21
CA ARG A 448 17.59 -43.49 1.30
C ARG A 448 16.11 -43.34 1.66
N ALA A 449 15.19 -43.93 0.89
CA ALA A 449 13.76 -43.89 1.18
C ALA A 449 13.37 -44.49 2.57
N ASP A 450 14.26 -45.28 3.18
CA ASP A 450 14.05 -45.90 4.49
C ASP A 450 14.27 -44.98 5.70
N MET A 451 14.67 -43.71 5.52
CA MET A 451 14.72 -42.73 6.62
C MET A 451 13.39 -41.98 6.78
N ARG A 452 12.32 -42.74 7.05
CA ARG A 452 11.03 -42.18 7.44
C ARG A 452 11.04 -41.94 8.95
N ILE A 453 11.05 -40.66 9.37
CA ILE A 453 10.87 -40.30 10.78
C ILE A 453 9.36 -40.17 11.01
N ASP A 454 8.73 -41.25 11.45
CA ASP A 454 7.34 -41.19 11.93
C ASP A 454 7.34 -40.51 13.31
N MET A 455 6.82 -39.28 13.41
CA MET A 455 6.61 -38.58 14.68
C MET A 455 5.27 -38.97 15.34
N GLU A 456 4.95 -40.27 15.40
CA GLU A 456 3.83 -40.73 16.22
C GLU A 456 4.33 -40.91 17.67
N GLU A 457 3.77 -40.12 18.59
CA GLU A 457 3.96 -40.32 20.03
C GLU A 457 3.56 -41.75 20.41
N GLU A 458 4.54 -42.57 20.81
CA GLU A 458 4.30 -43.83 21.52
C GLU A 458 3.47 -43.55 22.78
N LYS A 459 2.16 -43.79 22.72
CA LYS A 459 1.34 -43.88 23.93
C LYS A 459 1.90 -45.01 24.81
N PRO A 460 2.25 -44.77 26.07
CA PRO A 460 2.77 -45.83 26.94
C PRO A 460 1.63 -46.81 27.23
N ASN A 461 1.83 -48.07 26.82
CA ASN A 461 1.02 -49.21 27.25
C ASN A 461 1.06 -49.31 28.79
N LYS A 462 -0.03 -48.96 29.46
CA LYS A 462 -0.26 -49.35 30.86
C LYS A 462 -0.61 -50.84 30.90
N LYS A 463 0.28 -51.66 31.46
CA LYS A 463 -0.06 -52.88 32.19
C LYS A 463 -0.19 -52.56 33.67
#